data_AF-A0A939ZFQ2-F1
#
_entry.id   AF-A0A939ZFQ2-F1
#
_cell.length_a   1.000
_cell.length_b   1.000
_cell.length_c   1.000
_cell.angle_alpha   90.00
_cell.angle_beta   90.00
_cell.angle_gamma   90.00
#
_symmetry.space_group_name_H-M   'P 1'
#
loop_
_entity.id
_entity.type
_entity.pdbx_description
1 polymer ?
#
loop_
_entity_poly.entity_id
_entity_poly.type
_entity_poly.pdbx_seq_one_letter_code
_entity_poly.pdbx_strand_id
1 'polypeptide(L)'
;MGTYENKNIDMICQHKADGTIIPMKIRMLDDDGAYQEYKIRAFKDMNHEGNLTGIYPFECKIECFGHERLISLFYNSYEHTWKYAPHKRI
;
A
#
# COMPACT_ATOMS: atom_id res chain seq x y z
N MET A 1 -6.10 -11.14 17.07
CA MET A 1 -5.06 -10.46 16.26
C MET A 1 -5.10 -11.06 14.88
N GLY A 2 -5.66 -10.36 13.89
CA GLY A 2 -5.86 -10.92 12.55
C GLY A 2 -4.54 -11.03 11.80
N THR A 3 -4.26 -12.21 11.25
CA THR A 3 -3.10 -12.46 10.41
C THR A 3 -3.23 -11.66 9.11
N TYR A 4 -2.40 -10.62 8.97
CA TYR A 4 -2.19 -9.91 7.71
C TYR A 4 -1.69 -10.93 6.68
N GLU A 5 -2.32 -11.03 5.50
CA GLU A 5 -1.66 -11.68 4.38
C GLU A 5 -0.49 -10.77 3.97
N ASN A 6 0.66 -10.97 4.64
CA ASN A 6 1.91 -10.24 4.49
C ASN A 6 2.57 -10.56 3.13
N LYS A 7 1.89 -10.26 2.03
CA LYS A 7 2.48 -10.37 0.69
C LYS A 7 3.24 -9.09 0.39
N ASN A 8 4.52 -9.25 0.07
CA ASN A 8 5.33 -8.17 -0.49
C ASN A 8 4.76 -7.77 -1.84
N ILE A 9 4.76 -6.47 -2.10
CA ILE A 9 4.23 -5.89 -3.33
C ILE A 9 5.21 -4.88 -3.90
N ASP A 10 5.17 -4.74 -5.21
CA ASP A 10 5.86 -3.67 -5.90
C ASP A 10 4.99 -2.40 -5.81
N MET A 11 5.62 -1.29 -5.45
CA MET A 11 4.98 0.01 -5.34
C MET A 11 5.64 1.01 -6.28
N ILE A 12 4.80 1.74 -7.01
CA ILE A 12 5.23 2.91 -7.78
C ILE A 12 4.81 4.13 -6.97
N CYS A 13 5.81 4.88 -6.50
CA CYS A 13 5.62 6.05 -5.64
C CYS A 13 6.21 7.31 -6.29
N GLN A 14 5.67 8.46 -5.89
CA GLN A 14 6.31 9.76 -6.08
C GLN A 14 6.95 10.18 -4.75
N HIS A 15 8.25 10.48 -4.77
CA HIS A 15 8.95 11.07 -3.64
C HIS A 15 9.00 12.59 -3.81
N LYS A 16 8.60 13.33 -2.78
CA LYS A 16 8.74 14.79 -2.76
C LYS A 16 10.06 15.20 -2.10
N ALA A 17 10.49 16.43 -2.39
CA ALA A 17 11.69 17.03 -1.80
C ALA A 17 11.60 17.18 -0.27
N ASP A 18 10.38 17.27 0.28
CA ASP A 18 10.12 17.35 1.73
C ASP A 18 10.15 15.97 2.43
N GLY A 19 10.46 14.89 1.70
CA GLY A 19 10.49 13.53 2.23
C GLY A 19 9.14 12.81 2.21
N THR A 20 8.05 13.49 1.84
CA THR A 20 6.73 12.84 1.71
C THR A 20 6.74 11.80 0.59
N ILE A 21 6.17 10.62 0.87
CA ILE A 21 5.96 9.56 -0.12
C ILE A 21 4.49 9.57 -0.54
N ILE A 22 4.23 9.71 -1.84
CA ILE A 22 2.89 9.58 -2.42
C ILE A 22 2.81 8.23 -3.15
N PRO A 23 1.96 7.30 -2.70
CA PRO A 23 1.75 6.04 -3.40
C PRO A 23 0.86 6.26 -4.64
N MET A 24 1.30 5.79 -5.82
CA MET A 24 0.62 6.06 -7.10
C MET A 24 -0.02 4.81 -7.71
N LYS A 25 0.72 3.69 -7.71
CA LYS A 25 0.23 2.41 -8.21
C LYS A 25 0.81 1.26 -7.42
N ILE A 26 0.10 0.14 -7.47
CA ILE A 26 0.51 -1.15 -6.90
C ILE A 26 0.66 -2.13 -8.04
N ARG A 27 1.73 -2.93 -8.02
CA ARG A 27 1.90 -4.05 -8.94
C ARG A 27 1.95 -5.36 -8.16
N MET A 28 1.05 -6.27 -8.48
CA MET A 28 0.87 -7.55 -7.79
C MET A 28 0.83 -8.68 -8.81
N LEU A 29 1.41 -9.83 -8.45
CA LEU A 29 1.22 -11.07 -9.20
C LEU A 29 -0.21 -11.58 -8.99
N ASP A 30 -0.90 -11.89 -10.08
CA ASP A 30 -2.13 -12.68 -10.06
C ASP A 30 -1.84 -14.19 -10.00
N ASP A 31 -2.92 -14.98 -9.98
CA ASP A 31 -2.83 -16.44 -9.85
C ASP A 31 -2.21 -17.11 -11.09
N ASP A 32 -2.18 -16.42 -12.24
CA ASP A 32 -1.56 -16.88 -13.49
C ASP A 32 -0.08 -16.50 -13.57
N GLY A 33 0.46 -15.83 -12.55
CA GLY A 33 1.84 -15.35 -12.53
C GLY A 33 2.07 -14.10 -13.38
N ALA A 34 1.02 -13.40 -13.79
CA ALA A 34 1.11 -12.13 -14.49
C ALA A 34 1.07 -10.95 -13.50
N TYR A 35 1.86 -9.91 -13.78
CA TYR A 35 1.81 -8.69 -12.98
C TYR A 35 0.63 -7.82 -13.39
N GLN A 36 -0.27 -7.59 -12.46
CA GLN A 36 -1.40 -6.66 -12.58
C GLN A 36 -1.06 -5.33 -11.89
N GLU A 37 -1.36 -4.22 -12.56
CA GLU A 37 -1.20 -2.87 -12.02
C GLU A 37 -2.55 -2.27 -11.58
N TYR A 38 -2.59 -1.74 -10.37
CA TYR A 38 -3.76 -1.07 -9.80
C TYR A 38 -3.42 0.38 -9.48
N LYS A 39 -4.21 1.32 -10.03
CA LYS A 39 -4.04 2.75 -9.76
C LYS A 39 -4.59 3.10 -8.38
N ILE A 40 -3.85 3.91 -7.63
CA ILE A 40 -4.33 4.53 -6.39
C ILE A 40 -5.07 5.81 -6.76
N ARG A 41 -6.36 5.86 -6.43
CA ARG A 41 -7.26 6.99 -6.70
C ARG A 41 -7.29 8.00 -5.56
N ALA A 42 -7.12 7.52 -4.33
CA ALA A 42 -6.97 8.35 -3.14
C ALA A 42 -6.13 7.60 -2.11
N PHE A 43 -5.43 8.35 -1.27
CA PHE A 43 -4.70 7.79 -0.14
C PHE A 43 -4.80 8.71 1.07
N LYS A 44 -4.62 8.13 2.25
CA LYS A 44 -4.48 8.83 3.51
C LYS A 44 -3.26 8.27 4.23
N ASP A 45 -2.33 9.15 4.57
CA ASP A 45 -1.23 8.84 5.45
C ASP A 45 -1.77 8.67 6.87
N MET A 46 -1.57 7.49 7.46
CA MET A 46 -2.04 7.14 8.80
C MET A 46 -0.91 7.19 9.83
N ASN A 47 0.24 7.74 9.46
CA ASN A 47 1.32 7.98 10.40
C ASN A 47 0.92 9.07 11.37
N HIS A 48 1.04 8.74 12.65
CA HIS A 48 1.02 9.71 13.72
C HIS A 48 2.44 10.23 13.96
N GLU A 49 2.56 11.49 14.39
CA GLU A 49 3.85 12.07 14.80
C GLU A 49 4.51 11.15 15.84
N GLY A 50 5.77 10.79 15.62
CA GLY A 50 6.52 9.92 16.53
C GLY A 50 6.41 8.41 16.25
N ASN A 51 6.16 8.00 15.01
CA ASN A 51 6.20 6.58 14.64
C ASN A 51 7.63 6.00 14.74
N LEU A 52 7.94 5.40 15.89
CA LEU A 52 9.25 4.79 16.19
C LEU A 52 9.43 3.39 15.58
N THR A 53 8.39 2.81 14.98
CA THR A 53 8.42 1.42 14.48
C THR A 53 9.09 1.28 13.12
N GLY A 54 9.27 2.39 12.39
CA GLY A 54 9.71 2.37 10.99
C GLY A 54 8.70 1.75 10.02
N ILE A 55 7.49 1.41 10.49
CA ILE A 55 6.40 0.90 9.66
C ILE A 55 5.36 1.99 9.47
N TYR A 56 5.22 2.47 8.24
CA TYR A 56 4.39 3.61 7.88
C TYR A 56 3.09 3.12 7.22
N PRO A 57 1.94 3.14 7.93
CA PRO A 57 0.66 2.71 7.37
C PRO A 57 0.03 3.79 6.49
N PHE A 58 -0.62 3.34 5.41
CA PHE A 58 -1.44 4.15 4.53
C PHE A 58 -2.78 3.46 4.30
N GLU A 59 -3.87 4.22 4.27
CA GLU A 59 -5.14 3.75 3.71
C GLU A 59 -5.22 4.21 2.26
N CYS A 60 -5.49 3.29 1.35
CA CYS A 60 -5.55 3.58 -0.08
C CYS A 60 -6.85 3.08 -0.68
N LYS A 61 -7.38 3.88 -1.62
CA LYS A 61 -8.46 3.48 -2.51
C LYS A 61 -7.87 3.17 -3.88
N ILE A 62 -7.95 1.93 -4.30
CA ILE A 62 -7.48 1.46 -5.61
C ILE A 62 -8.64 1.29 -6.59
N GLU A 63 -8.35 1.45 -7.87
CA GLU A 63 -9.24 1.03 -8.95
C GLU A 63 -8.87 -0.40 -9.40
N CYS A 64 -9.85 -1.30 -9.34
CA CYS A 64 -9.73 -2.71 -9.69
C CYS A 64 -10.90 -3.07 -10.60
N PHE A 65 -10.64 -3.30 -11.89
CA PHE A 65 -11.65 -3.64 -12.90
C PHE A 65 -12.84 -2.66 -12.94
N GLY A 66 -12.57 -1.35 -12.87
CA GLY A 66 -13.61 -0.31 -12.86
C GLY A 66 -14.32 -0.12 -11.52
N HIS A 67 -13.97 -0.89 -10.48
CA HIS A 67 -14.50 -0.75 -9.14
C HIS A 67 -13.47 -0.19 -8.17
N GLU A 68 -13.92 0.63 -7.22
CA GLU A 68 -13.08 1.12 -6.14
C GLU A 68 -13.00 0.11 -5.00
N ARG A 69 -11.78 -0.16 -4.50
CA ARG A 69 -11.55 -0.99 -3.31
C ARG A 69 -10.66 -0.26 -2.32
N LEU A 70 -10.99 -0.38 -1.03
CA LEU A 70 -10.14 0.11 0.05
C LEU A 70 -9.14 -0.99 0.46
N ILE A 71 -7.89 -0.60 0.68
CA ILE A 71 -6.82 -1.46 1.17
C ILE A 71 -5.95 -0.68 2.16
N SER A 72 -5.19 -1.41 2.98
CA SER A 72 -4.12 -0.83 3.79
C SER A 72 -2.77 -1.20 3.19
N LEU A 73 -1.85 -0.23 3.15
CA LEU A 73 -0.46 -0.43 2.76
C LEU A 73 0.44 -0.16 3.97
N PHE A 74 1.57 -0.85 4.03
CA PHE A 74 2.56 -0.69 5.09
C PHE A 74 3.94 -0.60 4.45
N TYR A 75 4.58 0.55 4.58
CA TYR A 75 5.95 0.76 4.15
C TYR A 75 6.92 0.52 5.31
N ASN A 76 7.88 -0.38 5.13
CA ASN A 76 8.96 -0.59 6.08
C ASN A 76 10.18 0.25 5.66
N SER A 77 10.54 1.28 6.43
CA SER A 77 11.67 2.16 6.12
C SER A 77 13.04 1.50 6.32
N TYR A 78 13.14 0.44 7.11
CA TYR A 78 14.40 -0.26 7.33
C TYR A 78 14.75 -1.20 6.18
N GLU A 79 13.74 -1.87 5.62
CA GLU A 79 13.90 -2.85 4.53
C GLU A 79 13.61 -2.25 3.15
N HIS A 80 13.03 -1.05 3.10
CA HIS A 80 12.50 -0.42 1.89
C HIS A 80 11.47 -1.30 1.15
N THR A 81 10.66 -2.05 1.90
CA THR A 81 9.65 -2.98 1.38
C THR A 81 8.23 -2.47 1.62
N TRP A 82 7.31 -2.86 0.75
CA TRP A 82 5.88 -2.58 0.88
C TRP A 82 5.10 -3.87 1.04
N LYS A 83 4.09 -3.82 1.92
CA LYS A 83 3.11 -4.88 2.12
C LYS A 83 1.70 -4.30 2.03
N TYR A 84 0.73 -5.12 1.65
CA TYR A 84 -0.68 -4.73 1.68
C TYR A 84 -1.51 -5.67 2.55
N ALA A 85 -2.66 -5.18 2.98
CA ALA A 85 -3.72 -5.99 3.54
C ALA A 85 -5.07 -5.57 2.94
N PRO A 86 -5.91 -6.51 2.49
CA PRO A 86 -7.26 -6.18 2.07
C PRO A 86 -8.08 -5.74 3.28
N HIS A 87 -8.86 -4.67 3.12
CA HIS A 87 -9.84 -4.31 4.14
C HIS A 87 -10.95 -5.37 4.16
N LYS A 88 -11.06 -6.12 5.26
CA LYS A 88 -12.14 -7.11 5.40
C LYS A 88 -13.48 -6.36 5.45
N ARG A 89 -14.42 -6.75 4.59
CA ARG A 89 -15.83 -6.35 4.76
C ARG A 89 -16.32 -6.98 6.06
N ILE A 90 -16.84 -6.14 6.95
CA ILE A 90 -17.51 -6.51 8.20
C ILE A 90 -18.86 -7.13 7.84
#